data_AF-A0A0W7W904-F1
#
_entry.id   AF-A0A0W7W904-F1
#
_cell.length_a   1.000
_cell.length_b   1.000
_cell.length_c   1.000
_cell.angle_alpha   90.00
_cell.angle_beta   90.00
_cell.angle_gamma   90.00
#
_symmetry.space_group_name_H-M   'P 1'
#
loop_
_entity.id
_entity.type
_entity.pdbx_description
1 polymer ?
#
loop_
_entity_poly.entity_id
_entity_poly.type
_entity_poly.pdbx_seq_one_letter_code
_entity_poly.pdbx_strand_id
1 'polypeptide(L)'
;MHTDATEAQRTAVGLEQRPIADAHPWLTTPVGSKALRVGLCVLATWSIAFVFNTLLTGAGQGEYFLPSMGWVISVLLVPAILCTALAAVSQRWLTRFVPFTQSLLFGLLSYLSANVIAAVLAIVDALGNPSCGSESSCTEYTANTIMFAGFVFLPLILVATVGYGLALATVTPSGRRVRAWLIGATVCSGLVLAAALTFQ
;
A
#
# COMPACT_ATOMS: atom_id res chain seq x y z
N MET A 1 -9.88 -37.90 -56.58
CA MET A 1 -10.94 -37.62 -55.60
C MET A 1 -10.34 -37.67 -54.20
N HIS A 2 -9.56 -36.65 -53.82
CA HIS A 2 -8.98 -36.50 -52.48
C HIS A 2 -8.51 -35.06 -52.29
N THR A 3 -9.50 -34.19 -52.17
CA THR A 3 -9.39 -32.79 -51.76
C THR A 3 -10.74 -32.55 -51.10
N ASP A 4 -10.74 -32.18 -49.81
CA ASP A 4 -11.84 -31.49 -49.08
C ASP A 4 -11.84 -31.78 -47.57
N ALA A 5 -10.69 -31.80 -46.89
CA ALA A 5 -10.65 -31.84 -45.43
C ALA A 5 -9.72 -30.80 -44.78
N THR A 6 -8.76 -30.25 -45.53
CA THR A 6 -7.73 -29.35 -44.97
C THR A 6 -8.16 -27.88 -44.92
N GLU A 7 -9.25 -27.50 -45.57
CA GLU A 7 -9.67 -26.09 -45.67
C GLU A 7 -10.62 -25.67 -44.53
N ALA A 8 -11.35 -26.61 -43.94
CA ALA A 8 -12.25 -26.34 -42.81
C ALA A 8 -11.51 -26.06 -41.48
N GLN A 9 -10.21 -26.36 -41.39
CA GLN A 9 -9.44 -26.20 -40.15
C GLN A 9 -8.65 -24.88 -40.07
N ARG A 10 -8.61 -24.09 -41.15
CA ARG A 10 -7.98 -22.74 -41.15
C ARG A 10 -8.91 -21.62 -40.70
N THR A 11 -10.22 -21.84 -40.66
CA THR A 11 -11.20 -20.81 -40.29
C THR A 11 -11.57 -20.81 -38.80
N ALA A 12 -11.21 -21.85 -38.04
CA ALA A 12 -11.50 -21.91 -36.59
C ALA A 12 -10.39 -21.34 -35.68
N VAL A 13 -9.24 -20.94 -36.23
CA VAL A 13 -8.16 -20.23 -35.50
C VAL A 13 -8.26 -18.71 -35.72
N GLY A 14 -9.40 -18.24 -36.23
CA GLY A 14 -9.85 -16.87 -36.03
C GLY A 14 -10.51 -16.75 -34.66
N LEU A 15 -9.74 -16.92 -33.58
CA LEU A 15 -10.10 -16.27 -32.32
C LEU A 15 -10.14 -14.80 -32.68
N GLU A 16 -11.34 -14.27 -32.96
CA GLU A 16 -11.60 -12.84 -32.87
C GLU A 16 -11.02 -12.42 -31.52
N GLN A 17 -9.81 -11.88 -31.55
CA GLN A 17 -9.35 -10.95 -30.54
C GLN A 17 -10.35 -9.82 -30.64
N ARG A 18 -11.46 -9.97 -29.92
CA ARG A 18 -12.34 -8.85 -29.62
C ARG A 18 -11.39 -7.78 -29.15
N PRO A 19 -11.32 -6.63 -29.85
CA PRO A 19 -10.53 -5.53 -29.35
C PRO A 19 -11.03 -5.33 -27.93
N ILE A 20 -10.11 -5.31 -26.96
CA ILE A 20 -10.42 -5.00 -25.56
C ILE A 20 -10.79 -3.52 -25.56
N ALA A 21 -11.95 -3.19 -26.14
CA ALA A 21 -12.47 -1.84 -26.31
C ALA A 21 -12.82 -1.21 -24.96
N ASP A 22 -12.90 -2.04 -23.91
CA ASP A 22 -13.10 -1.65 -22.51
C ASP A 22 -11.86 -1.95 -21.64
N ALA A 23 -10.64 -1.89 -22.20
CA ALA A 23 -9.44 -2.03 -21.39
C ALA A 23 -9.35 -0.86 -20.41
N HIS A 24 -9.51 -1.14 -19.11
CA HIS A 24 -9.42 -0.12 -18.07
C HIS A 24 -8.14 0.73 -18.27
N PRO A 25 -8.20 2.07 -18.25
CA PRO A 25 -7.06 2.95 -18.55
C PRO A 25 -5.80 2.69 -17.70
N TRP A 26 -5.98 2.00 -16.57
CA TRP A 26 -4.88 1.49 -15.77
C TRP A 26 -3.95 0.59 -16.58
N LEU A 27 -4.44 -0.30 -17.43
CA LEU A 27 -3.61 -1.27 -18.13
C LEU A 27 -2.58 -0.60 -19.04
N THR A 28 -2.96 0.50 -19.71
CA THR A 28 -2.10 1.26 -20.63
C THR A 28 -1.15 2.25 -19.94
N THR A 29 -1.32 2.49 -18.63
CA THR A 29 -0.47 3.41 -17.87
C THR A 29 0.94 2.80 -17.65
N PRO A 30 2.05 3.55 -17.78
CA PRO A 30 3.40 3.05 -17.53
C PRO A 30 3.59 2.66 -16.06
N VAL A 31 4.45 1.66 -15.81
CA VAL A 31 4.68 1.09 -14.46
C VAL A 31 5.11 2.15 -13.45
N GLY A 32 6.03 3.05 -13.82
CA GLY A 32 6.47 4.14 -12.94
C GLY A 32 5.32 5.07 -12.52
N SER A 33 4.42 5.42 -13.45
CA SER A 33 3.26 6.26 -13.12
C SER A 33 2.25 5.53 -12.23
N LYS A 34 2.03 4.22 -12.45
CA LYS A 34 1.20 3.38 -11.59
C LYS A 34 1.74 3.34 -10.17
N ALA A 35 3.02 3.02 -10.02
CA ALA A 35 3.68 2.93 -8.73
C ALA A 35 3.60 4.26 -7.96
N LEU A 36 3.90 5.38 -8.62
CA LEU A 36 3.83 6.70 -8.02
C LEU A 36 2.39 7.07 -7.60
N ARG A 37 1.38 6.74 -8.41
CA ARG A 37 -0.03 6.95 -8.03
C ARG A 37 -0.42 6.13 -6.80
N VAL A 38 0.00 4.86 -6.73
CA VAL A 38 -0.23 4.02 -5.54
C VAL A 38 0.43 4.65 -4.33
N GLY A 39 1.70 5.06 -4.43
CA GLY A 39 2.42 5.74 -3.37
C GLY A 39 1.69 6.98 -2.85
N LEU A 40 1.25 7.86 -3.75
CA LEU A 40 0.50 9.06 -3.38
C LEU A 40 -0.87 8.76 -2.76
N CYS A 41 -1.60 7.77 -3.27
CA CYS A 41 -2.91 7.40 -2.71
C CYS A 41 -2.77 6.71 -1.35
N VAL A 42 -1.73 5.88 -1.17
CA VAL A 42 -1.40 5.28 0.13
C VAL A 42 -0.97 6.36 1.12
N LEU A 43 -0.10 7.29 0.72
CA LEU A 43 0.30 8.43 1.56
C LEU A 43 -0.91 9.23 2.03
N ALA A 44 -1.82 9.57 1.11
CA ALA A 44 -3.05 10.28 1.43
C ALA A 44 -3.93 9.51 2.42
N THR A 45 -4.21 8.24 2.12
CA THR A 45 -5.08 7.38 2.96
C THR A 45 -4.47 7.15 4.33
N TRP A 46 -3.15 6.93 4.39
CA TRP A 46 -2.41 6.74 5.64
C TRP A 46 -2.39 8.01 6.48
N SER A 47 -2.17 9.17 5.86
CA SER A 47 -2.19 10.47 6.55
C SER A 47 -3.54 10.75 7.20
N ILE A 48 -4.63 10.43 6.51
CA ILE A 48 -6.00 10.55 7.04
C ILE A 48 -6.21 9.60 8.22
N ALA A 49 -5.85 8.32 8.05
CA ALA A 49 -5.98 7.31 9.09
C ALA A 49 -5.15 7.68 10.33
N PHE A 50 -3.94 8.18 10.12
CA PHE A 50 -3.02 8.61 11.17
C PHE A 50 -3.59 9.79 11.95
N VAL A 51 -4.05 10.86 11.27
CA VAL A 51 -4.71 12.00 11.94
C VAL A 51 -5.94 11.54 12.73
N PHE A 52 -6.76 10.68 12.15
CA PHE A 52 -7.95 10.17 12.83
C PHE A 52 -7.58 9.36 14.08
N ASN A 53 -6.54 8.52 14.00
CA ASN A 53 -6.02 7.78 15.13
C ASN A 53 -5.53 8.73 16.24
N THR A 54 -4.69 9.72 15.89
CA THR A 54 -4.19 10.73 16.82
C THR A 54 -5.33 11.47 17.53
N LEU A 55 -6.38 11.88 16.80
CA LEU A 55 -7.55 12.56 17.35
C LEU A 55 -8.35 11.66 18.30
N LEU A 56 -8.49 10.37 17.98
CA LEU A 56 -9.21 9.41 18.82
C LEU A 56 -8.46 9.03 20.11
N THR A 57 -7.13 8.97 20.06
CA THR A 57 -6.29 8.62 21.23
C THR A 57 -6.18 9.75 22.27
N GLY A 58 -6.72 10.94 21.98
CA GLY A 58 -6.87 12.04 22.92
C GLY A 58 -5.58 12.80 23.27
N ALA A 59 -5.75 14.00 23.85
CA ALA A 59 -4.69 15.00 24.10
C ALA A 59 -3.63 14.62 25.17
N GLY A 60 -3.55 13.36 25.60
CA GLY A 60 -2.62 12.90 26.64
C GLY A 60 -1.58 11.87 26.19
N GLN A 61 -1.75 11.27 25.00
CA GLN A 61 -0.79 10.29 24.46
C GLN A 61 -0.04 10.80 23.23
N GLY A 62 -0.22 12.08 22.89
CA GLY A 62 0.38 12.70 21.71
C GLY A 62 1.91 12.59 21.66
N GLU A 63 2.62 12.64 22.78
CA GLU A 63 4.08 12.47 22.81
C GLU A 63 4.54 11.07 22.36
N TYR A 64 3.73 10.04 22.61
CA TYR A 64 4.06 8.67 22.20
C TYR A 64 3.86 8.46 20.69
N PHE A 65 2.92 9.20 20.09
CA PHE A 65 2.56 9.08 18.67
C PHE A 65 3.11 10.21 17.78
N LEU A 66 3.65 11.29 18.34
CA LEU A 66 4.23 12.42 17.62
C LEU A 66 5.53 12.91 18.31
N PRO A 67 6.54 12.04 18.52
CA PRO A 67 7.70 12.40 19.33
C PRO A 67 8.60 13.47 18.67
N SER A 68 8.57 13.58 17.34
CA SER A 68 9.28 14.63 16.60
C SER A 68 8.78 14.75 15.17
N MET A 69 9.01 15.89 14.53
CA MET A 69 8.68 16.10 13.11
C MET A 69 9.38 15.07 12.20
N GLY A 70 10.63 14.70 12.51
CA GLY A 70 11.37 13.68 11.76
C GLY A 70 10.73 12.29 11.85
N TRP A 71 10.20 11.94 13.02
CA TRP A 71 9.44 10.69 13.21
C TRP A 71 8.13 10.71 12.41
N VAL A 72 7.38 11.82 12.45
CA VAL A 72 6.12 11.98 11.69
C VAL A 72 6.34 11.83 10.20
N ILE A 73 7.36 12.51 9.67
CA ILE A 73 7.74 12.41 8.26
C ILE A 73 8.09 10.96 7.91
N SER A 74 8.87 10.28 8.76
CA SER A 74 9.28 8.89 8.53
C SER A 74 8.09 7.94 8.54
N VAL A 75 7.20 8.05 9.53
CA VAL A 75 6.01 7.21 9.68
C VAL A 75 5.01 7.41 8.54
N LEU A 76 4.95 8.61 7.94
CA LEU A 76 4.10 8.87 6.79
C LEU A 76 4.74 8.41 5.46
N LEU A 77 6.02 8.73 5.24
CA LEU A 77 6.70 8.47 3.97
C LEU A 77 7.11 7.01 3.79
N VAL A 78 7.59 6.34 4.84
CA VAL A 78 8.12 4.96 4.71
C VAL A 78 7.06 3.99 4.18
N PRO A 79 5.82 3.95 4.69
CA PRO A 79 4.77 3.08 4.12
C PRO A 79 4.45 3.40 2.67
N ALA A 80 4.42 4.69 2.31
CA ALA A 80 4.15 5.14 0.94
C ALA A 80 5.26 4.72 -0.04
N ILE A 81 6.53 4.88 0.36
CA ILE A 81 7.70 4.46 -0.42
C ILE A 81 7.71 2.95 -0.59
N LEU A 82 7.48 2.20 0.50
CA LEU A 82 7.40 0.75 0.46
C LEU A 82 6.29 0.28 -0.50
N CYS A 83 5.10 0.84 -0.39
CA CYS A 83 3.98 0.52 -1.28
C CYS A 83 4.26 0.91 -2.73
N THR A 84 5.00 1.99 -2.98
CA THR A 84 5.43 2.39 -4.32
C THR A 84 6.36 1.33 -4.93
N ALA A 85 7.35 0.88 -4.17
CA ALA A 85 8.28 -0.17 -4.60
C ALA A 85 7.56 -1.50 -4.84
N LEU A 86 6.69 -1.91 -3.91
CA LEU A 86 5.87 -3.11 -4.04
C LEU A 86 4.95 -3.06 -5.26
N ALA A 87 4.31 -1.92 -5.51
CA ALA A 87 3.47 -1.73 -6.68
C ALA A 87 4.29 -1.87 -7.96
N ALA A 88 5.48 -1.28 -8.02
CA ALA A 88 6.36 -1.40 -9.19
C ALA A 88 6.73 -2.86 -9.52
N VAL A 89 7.05 -3.65 -8.49
CA VAL A 89 7.48 -5.06 -8.65
C VAL A 89 6.28 -5.98 -8.93
N SER A 90 5.17 -5.82 -8.21
CA SER A 90 4.01 -6.71 -8.30
C SER A 90 3.07 -6.38 -9.46
N GLN A 91 3.26 -5.24 -10.15
CA GLN A 91 2.32 -4.74 -11.15
C GLN A 91 1.96 -5.77 -12.22
N ARG A 92 2.96 -6.46 -12.80
CA ARG A 92 2.74 -7.44 -13.89
C ARG A 92 1.89 -8.62 -13.46
N TRP A 93 2.03 -9.03 -12.20
CA TRP A 93 1.26 -10.13 -11.63
C TRP A 93 -0.15 -9.65 -11.25
N LEU A 94 -0.27 -8.49 -10.59
CA LEU A 94 -1.56 -7.92 -10.19
C LEU A 94 -2.48 -7.66 -11.38
N THR A 95 -1.96 -7.18 -12.52
CA THR A 95 -2.80 -6.87 -13.70
C THR A 95 -3.54 -8.06 -14.30
N ARG A 96 -3.28 -9.29 -13.83
CA ARG A 96 -3.99 -10.51 -14.23
C ARG A 96 -5.34 -10.70 -13.54
N PHE A 97 -5.60 -9.98 -12.45
CA PHE A 97 -6.82 -10.11 -11.65
C PHE A 97 -7.80 -8.97 -11.91
N VAL A 98 -9.06 -9.10 -11.47
CA VAL A 98 -10.04 -8.01 -11.53
C VAL A 98 -9.71 -6.89 -10.53
N PRO A 99 -10.05 -5.61 -10.79
CA PRO A 99 -9.60 -4.44 -10.01
C PRO A 99 -9.82 -4.53 -8.49
N PHE A 100 -10.96 -5.08 -8.06
CA PHE A 100 -11.24 -5.29 -6.64
C PHE A 100 -10.27 -6.29 -6.02
N THR A 101 -10.08 -7.45 -6.67
CA THR A 101 -9.12 -8.47 -6.24
C THR A 101 -7.68 -7.96 -6.28
N GLN A 102 -7.31 -7.14 -7.27
CA GLN A 102 -5.99 -6.49 -7.31
C GLN A 102 -5.72 -5.68 -6.04
N SER A 103 -6.71 -4.90 -5.61
CA SER A 103 -6.60 -4.04 -4.44
C SER A 103 -6.44 -4.87 -3.16
N LEU A 104 -7.24 -5.93 -3.00
CA LEU A 104 -7.15 -6.84 -1.85
C LEU A 104 -5.80 -7.58 -1.80
N LEU A 105 -5.36 -8.14 -2.94
CA LEU A 105 -4.07 -8.83 -3.02
C LEU A 105 -2.90 -7.88 -2.76
N PHE A 106 -2.98 -6.64 -3.23
CA PHE A 106 -1.98 -5.62 -2.94
C PHE A 106 -1.93 -5.26 -1.45
N GLY A 107 -3.08 -5.12 -0.80
CA GLY A 107 -3.16 -4.91 0.65
C GLY A 107 -2.52 -6.04 1.44
N LEU A 108 -2.84 -7.29 1.08
CA LEU A 108 -2.25 -8.48 1.70
C LEU A 108 -0.73 -8.54 1.46
N LEU A 109 -0.27 -8.29 0.22
CA LEU A 109 1.15 -8.26 -0.12
C LEU A 109 1.90 -7.19 0.69
N SER A 110 1.29 -6.00 0.82
CA SER A 110 1.87 -4.88 1.59
C SER A 110 2.00 -5.24 3.07
N TYR A 111 0.98 -5.87 3.65
CA TYR A 111 1.02 -6.36 5.03
C TYR A 111 2.08 -7.42 5.25
N LEU A 112 2.14 -8.45 4.40
CA LEU A 112 3.16 -9.50 4.50
C LEU A 112 4.57 -8.90 4.39
N SER A 113 4.77 -7.98 3.45
CA SER A 113 6.06 -7.30 3.27
C SER A 113 6.44 -6.46 4.48
N ALA A 114 5.50 -5.71 5.07
CA ALA A 114 5.72 -4.93 6.28
C ALA A 114 6.11 -5.82 7.47
N ASN A 115 5.45 -6.97 7.65
CA ASN A 115 5.79 -7.92 8.70
C ASN A 115 7.18 -8.53 8.50
N VAL A 116 7.55 -8.90 7.27
CA VAL A 116 8.90 -9.41 6.96
C VAL A 116 9.95 -8.34 7.26
N ILE A 117 9.72 -7.09 6.86
CA ILE A 117 10.64 -5.99 7.16
C ILE A 117 10.76 -5.77 8.68
N ALA A 118 9.64 -5.74 9.40
CA ALA A 118 9.63 -5.59 10.85
C ALA A 118 10.39 -6.73 11.54
N ALA A 119 10.20 -7.98 11.10
CA ALA A 119 10.92 -9.13 11.63
C ALA A 119 12.43 -9.03 11.37
N VAL A 120 12.84 -8.63 10.16
CA VAL A 120 14.25 -8.42 9.83
C VAL A 120 14.86 -7.30 10.68
N LEU A 121 14.15 -6.17 10.85
CA LEU A 121 14.62 -5.07 11.69
C LEU A 121 14.76 -5.50 13.15
N ALA A 122 13.81 -6.26 13.68
CA ALA A 122 13.89 -6.81 15.04
C ALA A 122 15.09 -7.75 15.21
N ILE A 123 15.39 -8.60 14.21
CA ILE A 123 16.58 -9.47 14.23
C ILE A 123 17.86 -8.65 14.19
N VAL A 124 17.94 -7.64 13.32
CA VAL A 124 19.12 -6.77 13.20
C VAL A 124 19.38 -6.01 14.50
N ASP A 125 18.33 -5.50 15.13
CA ASP A 125 18.43 -4.81 16.42
C ASP A 125 18.91 -5.76 17.54
N ALA A 126 18.36 -6.99 17.59
CA ALA A 126 18.79 -8.01 18.54
C ALA A 126 20.27 -8.42 18.36
N LEU A 127 20.78 -8.43 17.12
CA LEU A 127 22.20 -8.70 16.84
C LEU A 127 23.12 -7.51 17.18
N GLY A 128 22.61 -6.28 17.05
CA GLY A 128 23.36 -5.04 17.32
C GLY A 128 23.44 -4.68 18.81
N ASN A 129 22.49 -5.14 19.62
CA ASN A 129 22.41 -4.89 21.06
C ASN A 129 22.61 -6.19 21.87
N PRO A 130 23.86 -6.61 22.13
CA PRO A 130 24.17 -7.86 22.85
C PRO A 130 23.80 -7.83 24.36
N SER A 131 23.13 -6.78 24.84
CA SER A 131 22.73 -6.58 26.24
C SER A 131 21.50 -7.41 26.68
N CYS A 132 20.92 -8.23 25.80
CA CYS A 132 19.94 -9.24 26.20
C CYS A 132 20.63 -10.38 26.99
N GLY A 133 20.55 -10.32 28.32
CA GLY A 133 20.93 -11.44 29.19
C GLY A 133 20.07 -12.69 28.95
N SER A 134 20.72 -13.85 28.94
CA SER A 134 20.24 -15.24 28.84
C SER A 134 18.74 -15.49 28.51
N GLU A 135 18.53 -15.89 27.26
CA GLU A 135 17.63 -16.96 26.76
C GLU A 135 16.09 -16.87 26.91
N SER A 136 15.49 -16.09 27.81
CA SER A 136 14.01 -16.01 27.90
C SER A 136 13.41 -14.65 27.53
N SER A 137 14.02 -13.56 27.99
CA SER A 137 13.45 -12.20 27.84
C SER A 137 13.51 -11.67 26.40
N CYS A 138 14.51 -12.09 25.63
CA CYS A 138 14.70 -11.59 24.26
C CYS A 138 13.68 -12.24 23.29
N THR A 139 13.38 -13.54 23.45
CA THR A 139 12.35 -14.25 22.66
C THR A 139 10.94 -13.74 22.92
N GLU A 140 10.59 -13.43 24.17
CA GLU A 140 9.29 -12.84 24.50
C GLU A 140 9.14 -11.42 23.94
N TYR A 141 10.19 -10.61 23.97
CA TYR A 141 10.19 -9.27 23.38
C TYR A 141 10.04 -9.32 21.86
N THR A 142 10.77 -10.20 21.17
CA THR A 142 10.64 -10.38 19.71
C THR A 142 9.26 -10.91 19.34
N ALA A 143 8.73 -11.89 20.06
CA ALA A 143 7.39 -12.44 19.81
C ALA A 143 6.27 -11.41 20.06
N ASN A 144 6.34 -10.64 21.15
CA ASN A 144 5.40 -9.55 21.40
C ASN A 144 5.51 -8.44 20.36
N THR A 145 6.72 -8.09 19.91
CA THR A 145 6.92 -7.10 18.85
C THR A 145 6.33 -7.58 17.53
N ILE A 146 6.49 -8.87 17.19
CA ILE A 146 5.89 -9.46 15.97
C ILE A 146 4.36 -9.51 16.09
N MET A 147 3.80 -9.93 17.23
CA MET A 147 2.35 -9.96 17.42
C MET A 147 1.73 -8.57 17.44
N PHE A 148 2.39 -7.61 18.11
CA PHE A 148 1.99 -6.21 18.13
C PHE A 148 2.07 -5.60 16.73
N ALA A 149 3.17 -5.84 16.01
CA ALA A 149 3.30 -5.47 14.60
C ALA A 149 2.16 -6.07 13.76
N GLY A 150 1.87 -7.36 13.88
CA GLY A 150 0.77 -7.99 13.14
C GLY A 150 -0.59 -7.34 13.40
N PHE A 151 -0.91 -7.04 14.66
CA PHE A 151 -2.17 -6.37 15.03
C PHE A 151 -2.22 -4.90 14.61
N VAL A 152 -1.12 -4.15 14.81
CA VAL A 152 -1.01 -2.73 14.46
C VAL A 152 -0.94 -2.52 12.95
N PHE A 153 -0.41 -3.48 12.20
CA PHE A 153 -0.35 -3.45 10.74
C PHE A 153 -1.60 -4.02 10.07
N LEU A 154 -2.56 -4.59 10.80
CA LEU A 154 -3.84 -5.01 10.21
C LEU A 154 -4.61 -3.84 9.56
N PRO A 155 -4.71 -2.65 10.20
CA PRO A 155 -5.15 -1.42 9.52
C PRO A 155 -4.38 -1.08 8.24
N LEU A 156 -3.11 -1.49 8.13
CA LEU A 156 -2.27 -1.25 6.96
C LEU A 156 -2.77 -2.04 5.74
N ILE A 157 -3.39 -3.21 5.94
CA ILE A 157 -4.09 -3.93 4.85
C ILE A 157 -5.18 -3.04 4.27
N LEU A 158 -6.02 -2.45 5.11
CA LEU A 158 -7.13 -1.60 4.69
C LEU A 158 -6.60 -0.35 3.98
N VAL A 159 -5.62 0.31 4.56
CA VAL A 159 -5.00 1.52 3.98
C VAL A 159 -4.38 1.22 2.62
N ALA A 160 -3.61 0.14 2.49
CA ALA A 160 -2.97 -0.24 1.24
C ALA A 160 -4.00 -0.68 0.19
N THR A 161 -5.03 -1.42 0.60
CA THR A 161 -6.14 -1.84 -0.28
C THR A 161 -6.89 -0.62 -0.81
N VAL A 162 -7.29 0.30 0.07
CA VAL A 162 -8.00 1.53 -0.28
C VAL A 162 -7.11 2.43 -1.13
N GLY A 163 -5.84 2.59 -0.76
CA GLY A 163 -4.86 3.37 -1.53
C GLY A 163 -4.68 2.85 -2.95
N TYR A 164 -4.58 1.53 -3.13
CA TYR A 164 -4.50 0.92 -4.46
C TYR A 164 -5.81 1.09 -5.26
N GLY A 165 -6.97 0.87 -4.61
CA GLY A 165 -8.28 1.08 -5.22
C GLY A 165 -8.50 2.53 -5.68
N LEU A 166 -8.05 3.50 -4.87
CA LEU A 166 -8.08 4.91 -5.23
C LEU A 166 -7.12 5.21 -6.38
N ALA A 167 -5.93 4.61 -6.40
CA ALA A 167 -4.99 4.75 -7.51
C ALA A 167 -5.60 4.27 -8.84
N LEU A 168 -6.31 3.13 -8.83
CA LEU A 168 -7.10 2.64 -9.96
C LEU A 168 -8.19 3.64 -10.37
N ALA A 169 -8.92 4.21 -9.40
CA ALA A 169 -9.95 5.21 -9.68
C ALA A 169 -9.38 6.51 -10.26
N THR A 170 -8.13 6.89 -9.94
CA THR A 170 -7.55 8.16 -10.40
C THR A 170 -7.29 8.23 -11.90
N VAL A 171 -7.27 7.10 -12.62
CA VAL A 171 -7.01 7.07 -14.07
C VAL A 171 -8.28 7.13 -14.91
N THR A 172 -9.46 7.04 -14.30
CA THR A 172 -10.73 7.16 -15.01
C THR A 172 -11.13 8.62 -15.23
N PRO A 173 -12.07 8.92 -16.16
CA PRO A 173 -12.54 10.29 -16.40
C PRO A 173 -13.18 10.94 -15.16
N SER A 174 -13.88 10.17 -14.33
CA SER A 174 -14.43 10.61 -13.04
C SER A 174 -13.35 10.80 -11.97
N GLY A 175 -12.15 10.24 -12.18
CA GLY A 175 -11.01 10.29 -11.28
C GLY A 175 -10.44 11.69 -11.02
N ARG A 176 -10.78 12.72 -11.82
CA ARG A 176 -10.37 14.11 -11.54
C ARG A 176 -10.90 14.61 -10.20
N ARG A 177 -12.17 14.29 -9.87
CA ARG A 177 -12.75 14.65 -8.56
C ARG A 177 -12.06 13.91 -7.43
N VAL A 178 -11.81 12.62 -7.60
CA VAL A 178 -11.11 11.78 -6.62
C VAL A 178 -9.70 12.32 -6.33
N ARG A 179 -8.96 12.74 -7.37
CA ARG A 179 -7.64 13.38 -7.19
C ARG A 179 -7.72 14.68 -6.41
N ALA A 180 -8.69 15.55 -6.71
CA ALA A 180 -8.85 16.81 -6.00
C ALA A 180 -9.18 16.57 -4.50
N TRP A 181 -10.08 15.62 -4.21
CA TRP A 181 -10.40 15.20 -2.84
C TRP A 181 -9.17 14.63 -2.12
N LEU A 182 -8.39 13.77 -2.78
CA LEU A 182 -7.16 13.21 -2.22
C LEU A 182 -6.14 14.29 -1.87
N ILE A 183 -5.91 15.25 -2.77
CA ILE A 183 -5.01 16.38 -2.53
C ILE A 183 -5.52 17.21 -1.35
N GLY A 184 -6.80 17.59 -1.37
CA GLY A 184 -7.42 18.37 -0.29
C GLY A 184 -7.29 17.67 1.06
N ALA A 185 -7.65 16.39 1.13
CA ALA A 185 -7.55 15.60 2.36
C ALA A 185 -6.11 15.47 2.85
N THR A 186 -5.14 15.25 1.97
CA THR A 186 -3.71 15.16 2.35
C THR A 186 -3.19 16.49 2.89
N VAL A 187 -3.53 17.61 2.25
CA VAL A 187 -3.14 18.95 2.70
C VAL A 187 -3.80 19.26 4.05
N CYS A 188 -5.09 18.99 4.21
CA CYS A 188 -5.80 19.17 5.47
C CYS A 188 -5.18 18.31 6.60
N SER A 189 -4.90 17.03 6.33
CA SER A 189 -4.21 16.17 7.30
C SER A 189 -2.84 16.72 7.69
N GLY A 190 -2.06 17.19 6.72
CA GLY A 190 -0.75 17.81 6.99
C GLY A 190 -0.85 19.07 7.85
N LEU A 191 -1.85 19.92 7.60
CA LEU A 191 -2.10 21.12 8.40
C LEU A 191 -2.52 20.77 9.83
N VAL A 192 -3.37 19.76 10.02
CA VAL A 192 -3.78 19.29 11.35
C VAL A 192 -2.58 18.75 12.14
N LEU A 193 -1.71 17.95 11.50
CA LEU A 193 -0.50 17.44 12.14
C LEU A 193 0.48 18.55 12.48
N ALA A 194 0.69 19.51 11.57
CA ALA A 194 1.55 20.66 11.82
C ALA A 194 1.04 21.50 13.00
N ALA A 195 -0.27 21.75 13.06
CA ALA A 195 -0.90 22.44 14.19
C ALA A 195 -0.72 21.66 15.49
N ALA A 196 -0.98 20.34 15.49
CA ALA A 196 -0.80 19.49 16.66
C ALA A 196 0.63 19.56 17.23
N LEU A 197 1.64 19.54 16.36
CA LEU A 197 3.04 19.66 16.75
C LEU A 197 3.42 21.05 17.30
N THR A 198 2.72 22.12 16.92
CA THR A 198 2.99 23.48 17.43
C THR A 198 2.43 23.74 18.83
N PHE A 199 1.49 22.90 19.29
CA PHE A 199 0.84 23.05 20.60
C PHE A 199 1.33 22.04 21.66
N GLN A 200 2.32 21.21 21.32
CA GLN A 200 3.08 20.39 22.27
C GLN A 200 4.24 21.20 22.85
#